data_AF-A0A0R3LTH3-F1
#
_entry.id   AF-A0A0R3LTH3-F1
#
_cell.length_a   1.000
_cell.length_b   1.000
_cell.length_c   1.000
_cell.angle_alpha   90.00
_cell.angle_beta   90.00
_cell.angle_gamma   90.00
#
_symmetry.space_group_name_H-M   'P 1'
#
loop_
_entity.id
_entity.type
_entity.pdbx_description
1 polymer ?
#
loop_
_entity_poly.entity_id
_entity_poly.type
_entity_poly.pdbx_seq_one_letter_code
_entity_poly.pdbx_strand_id
1 'polypeptide(L)'
;MKERFPAAGLALAAPVVAGCTRQLALSYIGGQFMSVRPFADYVHDWETPALAAEVHRILASIGAPPIDDHGLFTFQKILYRRYFDYDARGQIILTCRCILESEGNEGAFAEPFVGAVYGVCSKQSFADRGLDLVAAFDQIPLQDIVKTMRGLDLFKESSIRHYLSMIVENKVRKILFPPQPEPPPKPSRRERIAADKRAAAAARNRNVERKMDLGRKLATLRDVMPNNRRFGAAVRKQFDLHDPLEVAEMARVARRYGDRPEIFRKVGWRVLVELASSATSEAKCREFEARIAAGECVNGAEVIRARTPIGVRRRGRFNLRAKIC
;
A
#
# COMPACT_ATOMS: atom_id res chain seq x y z
N MET A 1 -70.05 10.96 -77.43
CA MET A 1 -69.95 9.55 -76.99
C MET A 1 -70.10 9.51 -75.46
N LYS A 2 -71.17 8.86 -74.98
CA LYS A 2 -71.42 8.21 -73.67
C LYS A 2 -70.82 8.86 -72.40
N GLU A 3 -71.58 9.59 -71.59
CA GLU A 3 -72.46 9.14 -70.48
C GLU A 3 -71.82 8.19 -69.45
N ARG A 4 -71.69 8.64 -68.19
CA ARG A 4 -72.45 8.16 -66.99
C ARG A 4 -71.87 8.68 -65.65
N PHE A 5 -72.71 9.36 -64.87
CA PHE A 5 -72.68 9.52 -63.39
C PHE A 5 -73.29 8.25 -62.73
N PRO A 6 -73.54 8.19 -61.39
CA PRO A 6 -72.63 8.18 -60.23
C PRO A 6 -72.90 6.98 -59.29
N ALA A 7 -72.15 6.83 -58.19
CA ALA A 7 -72.60 6.02 -57.04
C ALA A 7 -72.18 6.69 -55.71
N ALA A 8 -73.17 6.86 -54.84
CA ALA A 8 -73.09 7.42 -53.51
C ALA A 8 -72.56 6.41 -52.48
N GLY A 9 -72.01 6.92 -51.37
CA GLY A 9 -71.72 6.13 -50.17
C GLY A 9 -71.34 7.03 -49.00
N LEU A 10 -72.31 7.34 -48.14
CA LEU A 10 -72.10 7.89 -46.81
C LEU A 10 -71.26 6.92 -45.95
N ALA A 11 -70.30 7.45 -45.20
CA ALA A 11 -69.88 6.83 -43.93
C ALA A 11 -69.35 7.91 -42.97
N LEU A 12 -70.03 8.04 -41.83
CA LEU A 12 -69.54 8.75 -40.66
C LEU A 12 -68.25 8.09 -40.15
N ALA A 13 -67.21 8.88 -39.91
CA ALA A 13 -66.04 8.46 -39.14
C ALA A 13 -66.04 9.18 -37.78
N ALA A 14 -66.20 8.40 -36.71
CA ALA A 14 -65.93 8.76 -35.33
C ALA A 14 -64.73 7.90 -34.83
N PRO A 15 -64.12 8.20 -33.68
CA PRO A 15 -62.66 8.33 -33.58
C PRO A 15 -61.91 7.03 -33.24
N VAL A 16 -60.67 6.94 -33.71
CA VAL A 16 -59.71 5.91 -33.34
C VAL A 16 -59.04 6.29 -32.02
N VAL A 17 -59.49 5.69 -30.93
CA VAL A 17 -58.72 5.54 -29.69
C VAL A 17 -57.85 4.29 -29.87
N ALA A 18 -56.54 4.47 -30.01
CA ALA A 18 -55.59 3.37 -30.15
C ALA A 18 -55.42 2.65 -28.80
N GLY A 19 -55.95 1.43 -28.72
CA GLY A 19 -55.80 0.52 -27.59
C GLY A 19 -54.42 -0.13 -27.54
N CYS A 20 -53.85 -0.18 -26.33
CA CYS A 20 -52.74 -1.06 -25.97
C CYS A 20 -53.31 -2.47 -25.78
N THR A 21 -52.99 -3.39 -26.69
CA THR A 21 -53.36 -4.80 -26.63
C THR A 21 -52.74 -5.48 -25.41
N ARG A 22 -53.58 -5.80 -24.42
CA ARG A 22 -53.22 -6.62 -23.25
C ARG A 22 -53.42 -8.10 -23.59
N GLN A 23 -52.35 -8.87 -23.58
CA GLN A 23 -52.38 -10.30 -23.81
C GLN A 23 -52.56 -11.02 -22.47
N LEU A 24 -53.70 -11.68 -22.30
CA LEU A 24 -54.00 -12.52 -21.13
C LEU A 24 -53.17 -13.81 -21.22
N ALA A 25 -52.26 -14.03 -20.29
CA ALA A 25 -51.62 -15.32 -20.10
C ALA A 25 -52.46 -16.16 -19.12
N LEU A 26 -53.08 -17.22 -19.62
CA LEU A 26 -53.75 -18.23 -18.82
C LEU A 26 -52.75 -19.37 -18.55
N SER A 27 -52.36 -19.59 -17.30
CA SER A 27 -51.59 -20.78 -16.92
C SER A 27 -52.55 -21.87 -16.43
N TYR A 28 -52.52 -23.02 -17.10
CA TYR A 28 -53.35 -24.19 -16.80
C TYR A 28 -52.61 -25.13 -15.85
N ILE A 29 -53.05 -25.22 -14.59
CA ILE A 29 -52.58 -26.23 -13.64
C ILE A 29 -53.82 -26.87 -12.99
N GLY A 30 -54.05 -28.17 -13.26
CA GLY A 30 -54.94 -29.00 -12.46
C GLY A 30 -56.46 -28.84 -12.64
N GLY A 31 -56.94 -28.44 -13.83
CA GLY A 31 -58.38 -28.54 -14.15
C GLY A 31 -59.31 -27.53 -13.46
N GLN A 32 -58.76 -26.54 -12.75
CA GLN A 32 -59.49 -25.34 -12.32
C GLN A 32 -58.86 -24.11 -12.95
N PHE A 33 -59.67 -23.32 -13.67
CA PHE A 33 -59.31 -21.94 -14.00
C PHE A 33 -59.30 -21.12 -12.72
N MET A 34 -58.15 -21.05 -12.05
CA MET A 34 -57.95 -20.01 -11.05
C MET A 34 -57.78 -18.68 -11.79
N SER A 35 -58.69 -17.74 -11.52
CA SER A 35 -58.50 -16.33 -11.83
C SER A 35 -57.22 -15.88 -11.14
N VAL A 36 -56.12 -15.82 -11.90
CA VAL A 36 -54.93 -15.10 -11.48
C VAL A 36 -55.35 -13.64 -11.46
N ARG A 37 -55.71 -13.13 -10.28
CA ARG A 37 -55.87 -11.69 -10.10
C ARG A 37 -54.57 -11.06 -10.61
N PRO A 38 -54.63 -10.08 -11.52
CA PRO A 38 -53.42 -9.39 -11.94
C PRO A 38 -52.72 -8.86 -10.69
N PHE A 39 -51.41 -9.03 -10.59
CA PHE A 39 -50.55 -8.47 -9.51
C PHE A 39 -50.60 -6.93 -9.41
N ALA A 40 -51.54 -6.27 -10.09
CA ALA A 40 -51.67 -4.84 -10.24
C ALA A 40 -52.23 -4.11 -9.00
N ASP A 41 -52.80 -4.84 -8.03
CA ASP A 41 -53.42 -4.24 -6.83
C ASP A 41 -52.66 -4.56 -5.54
N TYR A 42 -51.41 -5.03 -5.63
CA TYR A 42 -50.62 -5.28 -4.41
C TYR A 42 -50.16 -3.95 -3.81
N VAL A 43 -50.97 -3.43 -2.89
CA VAL A 43 -50.59 -2.31 -2.02
C VAL A 43 -49.62 -2.85 -0.98
N HIS A 44 -48.42 -2.28 -0.92
CA HIS A 44 -47.45 -2.68 0.09
C HIS A 44 -47.96 -2.35 1.50
N ASP A 45 -47.62 -3.17 2.51
CA ASP A 45 -48.03 -2.95 3.91
C ASP A 45 -47.58 -1.57 4.46
N TRP A 46 -46.59 -0.94 3.84
CA TRP A 46 -46.12 0.39 4.19
C TRP A 46 -46.82 1.54 3.44
N GLU A 47 -47.59 1.26 2.39
CA GLU A 47 -48.36 2.27 1.63
C GLU A 47 -49.73 2.52 2.28
N THR A 48 -49.71 2.97 3.54
CA THR A 48 -50.95 3.29 4.27
C THR A 48 -51.14 4.80 4.41
N PRO A 49 -52.40 5.31 4.37
CA PRO A 49 -52.69 6.72 4.63
C PRO A 49 -52.18 7.19 6.00
N ALA A 50 -52.17 6.29 7.00
CA ALA A 50 -51.65 6.56 8.33
C ALA A 50 -50.14 6.85 8.32
N LEU A 51 -49.35 6.03 7.62
CA LEU A 51 -47.90 6.26 7.46
C LEU A 51 -47.62 7.51 6.62
N ALA A 52 -48.38 7.76 5.55
CA ALA A 52 -48.25 8.99 4.75
C ALA A 52 -48.47 10.24 5.60
N ALA A 53 -49.57 10.28 6.38
CA ALA A 53 -49.86 11.37 7.30
C ALA A 53 -48.76 11.56 8.35
N GLU A 54 -48.15 10.47 8.83
CA GLU A 54 -47.02 10.54 9.75
C GLU A 54 -45.76 11.12 9.10
N VAL A 55 -45.41 10.71 7.88
CA VAL A 55 -44.31 11.31 7.11
C VAL A 55 -44.56 12.82 6.95
N HIS A 56 -45.76 13.22 6.52
CA HIS A 56 -46.08 14.64 6.37
C HIS A 56 -45.96 15.43 7.67
N ARG A 57 -46.33 14.86 8.83
CA ARG A 57 -46.10 15.49 10.14
C ARG A 57 -44.61 15.66 10.44
N ILE A 58 -43.77 14.67 10.10
CA ILE A 58 -42.31 14.77 10.26
C ILE A 58 -41.77 15.90 9.37
N LEU A 59 -42.13 15.90 8.08
CA LEU A 59 -41.70 16.92 7.11
C LEU A 59 -42.14 18.33 7.53
N ALA A 60 -43.40 18.48 7.95
CA ALA A 60 -43.92 19.75 8.45
C ALA A 60 -43.17 20.24 9.69
N SER A 61 -42.78 19.33 10.61
CA SER A 61 -42.06 19.69 11.83
C SER A 61 -40.65 20.24 11.58
N ILE A 62 -40.06 19.97 10.42
CA ILE A 62 -38.75 20.49 10.00
C ILE A 62 -38.86 21.56 8.90
N GLY A 63 -40.08 21.98 8.53
CA GLY A 63 -40.32 22.94 7.46
C GLY A 63 -39.91 22.46 6.06
N ALA A 64 -39.88 21.14 5.83
CA ALA A 64 -39.52 20.59 4.53
C ALA A 64 -40.61 20.87 3.47
N PRO A 65 -40.21 21.09 2.19
CA PRO A 65 -41.18 21.27 1.11
C PRO A 65 -41.99 19.98 0.85
N PRO A 66 -43.08 20.06 0.07
CA PRO A 66 -43.80 18.86 -0.38
C PRO A 66 -42.85 17.89 -1.09
N ILE A 67 -43.00 16.61 -0.78
CA ILE A 67 -42.26 15.52 -1.43
C ILE A 67 -43.12 14.85 -2.50
N ASP A 68 -42.50 14.31 -3.53
CA ASP A 68 -43.16 13.53 -4.57
C ASP A 68 -43.64 12.16 -4.06
N ASP A 69 -44.53 11.50 -4.81
CA ASP A 69 -45.12 10.22 -4.42
C ASP A 69 -44.05 9.13 -4.22
N HIS A 70 -43.00 9.14 -5.04
CA HIS A 70 -41.91 8.17 -4.93
C HIS A 70 -41.03 8.40 -3.68
N GLY A 71 -40.73 9.66 -3.35
CA GLY A 71 -40.03 10.00 -2.11
C GLY A 71 -40.89 9.72 -0.88
N LEU A 72 -42.18 10.02 -0.94
CA LEU A 72 -43.16 9.67 0.10
C LEU A 72 -43.17 8.15 0.35
N PHE A 73 -43.26 7.36 -0.73
CA PHE A 73 -43.19 5.91 -0.67
C PHE A 73 -41.89 5.43 0.02
N THR A 74 -40.75 6.02 -0.31
CA THR A 74 -39.47 5.70 0.34
C THR A 74 -39.51 6.01 1.85
N PHE A 75 -40.03 7.17 2.27
CA PHE A 75 -40.14 7.52 3.69
C PHE A 75 -41.17 6.67 4.44
N GLN A 76 -42.31 6.32 3.83
CA GLN A 76 -43.27 5.38 4.41
C GLN A 76 -42.64 4.01 4.66
N LYS A 77 -41.85 3.51 3.70
CA LYS A 77 -41.09 2.27 3.86
C LYS A 77 -40.08 2.35 5.00
N ILE A 78 -39.46 3.52 5.23
CA ILE A 78 -38.54 3.73 6.36
C ILE A 78 -39.30 3.74 7.68
N LEU A 79 -40.41 4.48 7.78
CA LEU A 79 -41.26 4.48 8.98
C LEU A 79 -41.78 3.09 9.33
N TYR A 80 -42.20 2.32 8.35
CA TYR A 80 -42.64 0.95 8.57
C TYR A 80 -41.54 0.09 9.20
N ARG A 81 -40.26 0.36 8.93
CA ARG A 81 -39.14 -0.38 9.54
C ARG A 81 -38.94 -0.09 11.03
N ARG A 82 -39.65 0.87 11.63
CA ARG A 82 -39.60 1.13 13.08
C ARG A 82 -39.97 -0.08 13.94
N TYR A 83 -40.75 -1.01 13.40
CA TYR A 83 -41.12 -2.26 14.08
C TYR A 83 -39.92 -3.20 14.31
N PHE A 84 -38.74 -2.87 13.77
CA PHE A 84 -37.51 -3.65 13.89
C PHE A 84 -36.42 -2.90 14.69
N ASP A 85 -36.81 -2.13 15.72
CA ASP A 85 -35.90 -1.40 16.62
C ASP A 85 -34.98 -0.40 15.89
N TYR A 86 -35.57 0.34 14.94
CA TYR A 86 -34.89 1.31 14.11
C TYR A 86 -35.42 2.72 14.38
N ASP A 87 -34.54 3.71 14.59
CA ASP A 87 -34.94 5.12 14.70
C ASP A 87 -35.34 5.70 13.34
N ALA A 88 -36.50 5.26 12.84
CA ALA A 88 -37.00 5.64 11.54
C ALA A 88 -37.27 7.15 11.42
N ARG A 89 -37.74 7.78 12.50
CA ARG A 89 -38.00 9.22 12.52
C ARG A 89 -36.69 10.00 12.43
N GLY A 90 -35.69 9.67 13.25
CA GLY A 90 -34.38 10.32 13.20
C GLY A 90 -33.69 10.15 11.85
N GLN A 91 -33.82 8.98 11.22
CA GLN A 91 -33.27 8.71 9.89
C GLN A 91 -33.92 9.55 8.78
N ILE A 92 -35.24 9.73 8.82
CA ILE A 92 -35.93 10.62 7.87
C ILE A 92 -35.47 12.06 8.08
N ILE A 93 -35.42 12.53 9.33
CA ILE A 93 -34.95 13.88 9.64
C ILE A 93 -33.52 14.09 9.15
N LEU A 94 -32.60 13.17 9.47
CA LEU A 94 -31.20 13.26 9.04
C LEU A 94 -31.07 13.28 7.52
N THR A 95 -31.82 12.42 6.82
CA THR A 95 -31.85 12.40 5.34
C THR A 95 -32.32 13.74 4.78
N CYS A 96 -33.40 14.30 5.34
CA CYS A 96 -33.94 15.60 4.92
C CYS A 96 -32.93 16.71 5.16
N ARG A 97 -32.30 16.76 6.34
CA ARG A 97 -31.28 17.78 6.67
C ARG A 97 -30.09 17.72 5.71
N CYS A 98 -29.58 16.53 5.39
CA CYS A 98 -28.49 16.39 4.42
C CYS A 98 -28.83 16.94 3.03
N ILE A 99 -30.10 16.90 2.61
CA ILE A 99 -30.53 17.43 1.31
C ILE A 99 -30.89 18.91 1.38
N LEU A 100 -31.70 19.31 2.37
CA LEU A 100 -32.30 20.64 2.45
C LEU A 100 -31.38 21.69 3.05
N GLU A 101 -30.43 21.29 3.90
CA GLU A 101 -29.45 22.21 4.49
C GLU A 101 -28.16 22.29 3.67
N SER A 102 -27.98 21.45 2.63
CA SER A 102 -26.78 21.49 1.80
C SER A 102 -26.88 22.47 0.65
N GLU A 103 -25.82 23.26 0.46
CA GLU A 103 -25.76 24.30 -0.57
C GLU A 103 -25.78 23.69 -1.99
N GLY A 104 -26.65 24.19 -2.88
CA GLY A 104 -26.75 23.75 -4.28
C GLY A 104 -27.54 22.45 -4.51
N ASN A 105 -28.18 21.90 -3.47
CA ASN A 105 -29.01 20.70 -3.54
C ASN A 105 -30.52 20.97 -3.38
N GLU A 106 -30.97 22.20 -3.59
CA GLU A 106 -32.38 22.62 -3.37
C GLU A 106 -33.36 21.83 -4.25
N GLY A 107 -32.94 21.42 -5.45
CA GLY A 107 -33.73 20.59 -6.37
C GLY A 107 -33.62 19.08 -6.13
N ALA A 108 -32.88 18.64 -5.11
CA ALA A 108 -32.64 17.22 -4.84
C ALA A 108 -33.63 16.60 -3.84
N PHE A 109 -34.68 17.31 -3.41
CA PHE A 109 -35.70 16.76 -2.50
C PHE A 109 -36.77 15.91 -3.22
N ALA A 110 -36.32 14.92 -4.00
CA ALA A 110 -37.15 13.97 -4.74
C ALA A 110 -36.37 12.66 -4.99
N GLU A 111 -37.02 11.63 -5.54
CA GLU A 111 -36.28 10.48 -6.07
C GLU A 111 -35.51 10.85 -7.36
N PRO A 112 -34.30 10.30 -7.60
CA PRO A 112 -33.65 9.20 -6.89
C PRO A 112 -32.80 9.62 -5.67
N PHE A 113 -32.76 10.92 -5.35
CA PHE A 113 -31.83 11.48 -4.36
C PHE A 113 -32.18 11.07 -2.93
N VAL A 114 -33.45 11.20 -2.54
CA VAL A 114 -33.93 10.83 -1.20
C VAL A 114 -33.53 9.40 -0.86
N GLY A 115 -33.82 8.46 -1.77
CA GLY A 115 -33.48 7.07 -1.60
C GLY A 115 -31.97 6.79 -1.57
N ALA A 116 -31.16 7.58 -2.26
CA ALA A 116 -29.71 7.44 -2.29
C ALA A 116 -29.04 8.01 -1.02
N VAL A 117 -29.45 9.21 -0.58
CA VAL A 117 -28.97 9.86 0.64
C VAL A 117 -29.34 9.06 1.86
N TYR A 118 -30.59 8.58 1.95
CA TYR A 118 -31.02 7.68 3.02
C TYR A 118 -30.10 6.45 3.13
N GLY A 119 -29.75 5.84 1.99
CA GLY A 119 -28.87 4.66 1.97
C GLY A 119 -27.46 4.92 2.53
N VAL A 120 -27.02 6.19 2.56
CA VAL A 120 -25.79 6.62 3.21
C VAL A 120 -26.03 6.92 4.69
N CYS A 121 -27.04 7.73 5.02
CA CYS A 121 -27.39 8.11 6.40
C CYS A 121 -27.74 6.90 7.28
N SER A 122 -28.28 5.82 6.69
CA SER A 122 -28.66 4.60 7.39
C SER A 122 -27.48 3.69 7.75
N LYS A 123 -26.25 4.02 7.35
CA LYS A 123 -25.08 3.17 7.62
C LYS A 123 -24.45 3.48 8.97
N GLN A 124 -24.17 2.43 9.74
CA GLN A 124 -23.53 2.54 11.05
C GLN A 124 -22.18 3.28 11.01
N SER A 125 -21.44 3.18 9.90
CA SER A 125 -20.16 3.89 9.73
C SER A 125 -20.27 5.41 9.78
N PHE A 126 -21.48 5.96 9.64
CA PHE A 126 -21.75 7.40 9.68
C PHE A 126 -22.68 7.81 10.84
N ALA A 127 -23.18 6.85 11.64
CA ALA A 127 -24.17 7.12 12.70
C ALA A 127 -23.67 8.16 13.72
N ASP A 128 -22.39 8.10 14.09
CA ASP A 128 -21.80 8.96 15.11
C ASP A 128 -21.30 10.31 14.56
N ARG A 129 -21.53 10.60 13.27
CA ARG A 129 -21.00 11.81 12.62
C ARG A 129 -21.90 13.03 12.75
N GLY A 130 -23.19 12.85 13.07
CA GLY A 130 -24.11 13.95 13.38
C GLY A 130 -24.07 15.09 12.34
N LEU A 131 -23.71 16.30 12.79
CA LEU A 131 -23.63 17.49 11.95
C LEU A 131 -22.49 17.45 10.92
N ASP A 132 -21.39 16.74 11.18
CA ASP A 132 -20.29 16.60 10.21
C ASP A 132 -20.79 15.88 8.95
N LEU A 133 -21.72 14.94 9.11
CA LEU A 133 -22.34 14.27 7.97
C LEU A 133 -23.14 15.26 7.13
N VAL A 134 -23.93 16.15 7.76
CA VAL A 134 -24.71 17.18 7.06
C VAL A 134 -23.77 18.11 6.29
N ALA A 135 -22.72 18.63 6.94
CA ALA A 135 -21.73 19.50 6.32
C ALA A 135 -20.94 18.83 5.18
N ALA A 136 -20.79 17.49 5.20
CA ALA A 136 -20.17 16.78 4.09
C ALA A 136 -20.99 16.86 2.80
N PHE A 137 -22.31 17.04 2.87
CA PHE A 137 -23.17 17.16 1.70
C PHE A 137 -23.04 18.50 0.97
N ASP A 138 -22.54 19.56 1.62
CA ASP A 138 -22.20 20.83 0.96
C ASP A 138 -21.17 20.66 -0.17
N GLN A 139 -20.35 19.62 -0.08
CA GLN A 139 -19.30 19.32 -1.05
C GLN A 139 -19.75 18.29 -2.11
N ILE A 140 -21.02 17.88 -2.10
CA ILE A 140 -21.54 16.83 -2.98
C ILE A 140 -22.69 17.40 -3.82
N PRO A 141 -22.43 17.81 -5.08
CA PRO A 141 -23.46 18.33 -5.97
C PRO A 141 -24.31 17.17 -6.52
N LEU A 142 -25.40 16.83 -5.83
CA LEU A 142 -26.21 15.64 -6.12
C LEU A 142 -26.78 15.68 -7.55
N GLN A 143 -27.35 16.82 -7.94
CA GLN A 143 -27.99 17.01 -9.23
C GLN A 143 -27.00 16.85 -10.39
N ASP A 144 -25.79 17.39 -10.26
CA ASP A 144 -24.74 17.28 -11.28
C ASP A 144 -24.24 15.85 -11.45
N ILE A 145 -24.18 15.08 -10.36
CA ILE A 145 -23.84 13.65 -10.42
C ILE A 145 -24.88 12.90 -11.25
N VAL A 146 -26.17 13.10 -10.98
CA VAL A 146 -27.24 12.43 -11.75
C VAL A 146 -27.28 12.89 -13.19
N LYS A 147 -27.10 14.19 -13.46
CA LYS A 147 -27.01 14.73 -14.82
C LYS A 147 -25.85 14.07 -15.59
N THR A 148 -24.70 13.91 -14.95
CA THR A 148 -23.54 13.23 -15.51
C THR A 148 -23.83 11.75 -15.76
N MET A 149 -24.44 11.04 -14.80
CA MET A 149 -24.82 9.63 -14.96
C MET A 149 -25.77 9.43 -16.16
N ARG A 150 -26.80 10.28 -16.29
CA ARG A 150 -27.73 10.23 -17.43
C ARG A 150 -27.04 10.56 -18.76
N GLY A 151 -26.10 11.52 -18.76
CA GLY A 151 -25.35 11.90 -19.96
C GLY A 151 -24.37 10.83 -20.47
N LEU A 152 -23.94 9.89 -19.62
CA LEU A 152 -23.05 8.80 -20.02
C LEU A 152 -23.78 7.66 -20.77
N ASP A 153 -25.11 7.61 -20.71
CA ASP A 153 -25.93 6.53 -21.31
C ASP A 153 -25.52 5.10 -20.91
N LEU A 154 -24.82 4.97 -19.77
CA LEU A 154 -24.37 3.69 -19.20
C LEU A 154 -25.33 3.15 -18.13
N PHE A 155 -26.18 4.01 -17.57
CA PHE A 155 -27.01 3.69 -16.41
C PHE A 155 -28.49 3.70 -16.81
N LYS A 156 -29.19 2.61 -16.48
CA LYS A 156 -30.65 2.56 -16.61
C LYS A 156 -31.28 3.48 -15.57
N GLU A 157 -32.38 4.14 -15.91
CA GLU A 157 -33.09 5.04 -14.98
C GLU A 157 -33.47 4.33 -13.67
N SER A 158 -33.89 3.07 -13.76
CA SER A 158 -34.24 2.24 -12.60
C SER A 158 -33.06 1.90 -11.68
N SER A 159 -31.81 2.02 -12.14
CA SER A 159 -30.62 1.74 -11.34
C SER A 159 -29.89 3.00 -10.86
N ILE A 160 -30.31 4.21 -11.28
CA ILE A 160 -29.65 5.46 -10.89
C ILE A 160 -29.58 5.61 -9.39
N ARG A 161 -30.68 5.34 -8.65
CA ARG A 161 -30.70 5.38 -7.18
C ARG A 161 -29.57 4.55 -6.56
N HIS A 162 -29.37 3.32 -7.03
CA HIS A 162 -28.37 2.40 -6.49
C HIS A 162 -26.96 2.93 -6.68
N TYR A 163 -26.61 3.31 -7.91
CA TYR A 163 -25.28 3.82 -8.23
C TYR A 163 -25.02 5.19 -7.62
N LEU A 164 -26.03 6.07 -7.56
CA LEU A 164 -25.94 7.35 -6.87
C LEU A 164 -25.60 7.14 -5.39
N SER A 165 -26.29 6.21 -4.71
CA SER A 165 -26.00 5.88 -3.31
C SER A 165 -24.54 5.44 -3.11
N MET A 166 -24.00 4.60 -4.01
CA MET A 166 -22.59 4.20 -3.97
C MET A 166 -21.62 5.38 -4.19
N ILE A 167 -21.92 6.26 -5.14
CA ILE A 167 -21.10 7.44 -5.44
C ILE A 167 -21.10 8.39 -4.23
N VAL A 168 -22.27 8.69 -3.69
CA VAL A 168 -22.43 9.57 -2.50
C VAL A 168 -21.70 8.96 -1.31
N GLU A 169 -21.88 7.67 -1.03
CA GLU A 169 -21.15 6.99 0.05
C GLU A 169 -19.64 7.15 -0.10
N ASN A 170 -19.10 6.90 -1.30
CA ASN A 170 -17.66 7.01 -1.55
C ASN A 170 -17.16 8.45 -1.36
N LYS A 171 -17.96 9.45 -1.75
CA LYS A 171 -17.63 10.87 -1.55
C LYS A 171 -17.66 11.24 -0.07
N VAL A 172 -18.75 10.93 0.64
CA VAL A 172 -18.87 11.15 2.09
C VAL A 172 -17.73 10.46 2.83
N ARG A 173 -17.37 9.23 2.46
CA ARG A 173 -16.25 8.51 3.07
C ARG A 173 -14.92 9.24 2.87
N LYS A 174 -14.64 9.77 1.68
CA LYS A 174 -13.42 10.53 1.41
C LYS A 174 -13.36 11.84 2.20
N ILE A 175 -14.50 12.51 2.39
CA ILE A 175 -14.60 13.77 3.12
C ILE A 175 -14.39 13.52 4.64
N LEU A 176 -15.11 12.55 5.20
CA LEU A 176 -15.11 12.29 6.65
C LEU A 176 -13.93 11.42 7.11
N PHE A 177 -13.40 10.58 6.22
CA PHE A 177 -12.30 9.66 6.48
C PHE A 177 -11.24 9.81 5.38
N PRO A 178 -10.54 10.96 5.34
CA PRO A 178 -9.50 11.18 4.36
C PRO A 178 -8.46 10.04 4.45
N PRO A 179 -8.01 9.50 3.31
CA PRO A 179 -7.06 8.40 3.31
C PRO A 179 -5.80 8.82 4.05
N GLN A 180 -5.41 8.03 5.04
CA GLN A 180 -4.13 8.21 5.72
C GLN A 180 -3.01 8.07 4.68
N PRO A 181 -1.95 8.89 4.75
CA PRO A 181 -0.81 8.76 3.84
C PRO A 181 -0.29 7.32 3.91
N GLU A 182 -0.12 6.68 2.76
CA GLU A 182 0.35 5.30 2.71
C GLU A 182 1.71 5.21 3.42
N PRO A 183 1.91 4.22 4.30
CA PRO A 183 3.21 4.03 4.92
C PRO A 183 4.25 3.74 3.82
N PRO A 184 5.53 4.15 4.01
CA PRO A 184 6.56 3.92 3.02
C PRO A 184 6.63 2.43 2.68
N PRO A 185 6.85 2.08 1.39
CA PRO A 185 6.87 0.69 0.96
C PRO A 185 7.93 -0.08 1.74
N LYS A 186 7.56 -1.28 2.20
CA LYS A 186 8.51 -2.17 2.89
C LYS A 186 9.68 -2.46 1.95
N PRO A 187 10.94 -2.40 2.44
CA PRO A 187 12.10 -2.65 1.60
C PRO A 187 12.02 -4.06 1.00
N SER A 188 12.31 -4.14 -0.29
CA SER A 188 12.33 -5.39 -1.05
C SER A 188 13.33 -6.38 -0.43
N ARG A 189 13.16 -7.67 -0.72
CA ARG A 189 14.13 -8.70 -0.30
C ARG A 189 15.54 -8.38 -0.79
N ARG A 190 15.66 -7.81 -2.00
CA ARG A 190 16.96 -7.44 -2.60
C ARG A 190 17.62 -6.30 -1.83
N GLU A 191 16.86 -5.28 -1.44
CA GLU A 191 17.38 -4.15 -0.65
C GLU A 191 17.81 -4.59 0.75
N ARG A 192 17.04 -5.48 1.40
CA ARG A 192 17.41 -6.05 2.70
C ARG A 192 18.75 -6.79 2.63
N ILE A 193 18.90 -7.69 1.67
CA ILE A 193 20.15 -8.43 1.47
C ILE A 193 21.32 -7.48 1.18
N ALA A 194 21.10 -6.42 0.40
CA ALA A 194 22.14 -5.42 0.12
C ALA A 194 22.53 -4.62 1.37
N ALA A 195 21.56 -4.23 2.19
CA ALA A 195 21.78 -3.55 3.46
C ALA A 195 22.57 -4.44 4.44
N ASP A 196 22.17 -5.71 4.57
CA ASP A 196 22.86 -6.67 5.44
C ASP A 196 24.32 -6.88 5.01
N LYS A 197 24.57 -6.99 3.71
CA LYS A 197 25.94 -7.09 3.17
C LYS A 197 26.77 -5.84 3.46
N ARG A 198 26.19 -4.65 3.34
CA ARG A 198 26.85 -3.38 3.66
C ARG A 198 27.16 -3.28 5.15
N ALA A 199 26.21 -3.65 6.02
CA ALA A 199 26.38 -3.68 7.46
C ALA A 199 27.48 -4.65 7.88
N ALA A 200 27.48 -5.86 7.33
CA ALA A 200 28.51 -6.87 7.59
C ALA A 200 29.91 -6.39 7.13
N ALA A 201 30.00 -5.73 5.97
CA ALA A 201 31.25 -5.15 5.48
C ALA A 201 31.76 -4.04 6.40
N ALA A 202 30.87 -3.14 6.86
CA ALA A 202 31.23 -2.09 7.80
C ALA A 202 31.71 -2.65 9.15
N ALA A 203 31.05 -3.69 9.68
CA ALA A 203 31.45 -4.34 10.92
C ALA A 203 32.83 -5.01 10.80
N ARG A 204 33.11 -5.68 9.69
CA ARG A 204 34.43 -6.25 9.40
C ARG A 204 35.51 -5.18 9.33
N ASN A 205 35.25 -4.06 8.67
CA ASN A 205 36.22 -2.96 8.56
C ASN A 205 36.56 -2.36 9.93
N ARG A 206 35.55 -2.17 10.80
CA ARG A 206 35.78 -1.74 12.19
C ARG A 206 36.66 -2.71 12.97
N ASN A 207 36.49 -4.01 12.77
CA ASN A 207 37.34 -5.02 13.41
C ASN A 207 38.80 -4.92 12.91
N VAL A 208 38.99 -4.80 11.59
CA VAL A 208 40.34 -4.61 11.00
C VAL A 208 40.99 -3.33 11.53
N GLU A 209 40.27 -2.21 11.62
CA GLU A 209 40.78 -0.96 12.17
C GLU A 209 41.22 -1.11 13.63
N ARG A 210 40.40 -1.75 14.48
CA ARG A 210 40.77 -2.03 15.87
C ARG A 210 42.03 -2.89 15.98
N LYS A 211 42.16 -3.93 15.14
CA LYS A 211 43.37 -4.77 15.12
C LYS A 211 44.59 -4.01 14.62
N MET A 212 44.43 -3.07 13.69
CA MET A 212 45.50 -2.17 13.25
C MET A 212 45.96 -1.24 14.37
N ASP A 213 45.03 -0.62 15.09
CA ASP A 213 45.35 0.25 16.23
C ASP A 213 46.09 -0.51 17.33
N LEU A 214 45.62 -1.71 17.66
CA LEU A 214 46.27 -2.59 18.63
C LEU A 214 47.66 -3.02 18.14
N GLY A 215 47.77 -3.43 16.88
CA GLY A 215 49.05 -3.77 16.25
C GLY A 215 50.06 -2.63 16.28
N ARG A 216 49.65 -1.38 16.08
CA ARG A 216 50.52 -0.20 16.22
C ARG A 216 51.04 -0.05 17.64
N LYS A 217 50.16 -0.13 18.64
CA LYS A 217 50.54 -0.06 20.07
C LYS A 217 51.53 -1.18 20.43
N LEU A 218 51.28 -2.40 19.94
CA LEU A 218 52.16 -3.55 20.14
C LEU A 218 53.53 -3.35 19.47
N ALA A 219 53.55 -2.77 18.27
CA ALA A 219 54.79 -2.45 17.57
C ALA A 219 55.64 -1.42 18.35
N THR A 220 55.02 -0.34 18.85
CA THR A 220 55.68 0.66 19.70
C THR A 220 56.19 0.06 21.01
N LEU A 221 55.37 -0.74 21.69
CA LEU A 221 55.78 -1.44 22.91
C LEU A 221 56.97 -2.36 22.66
N ARG A 222 56.99 -3.03 21.49
CA ARG A 222 58.07 -3.93 21.09
C ARG A 222 59.39 -3.19 20.87
N ASP A 223 59.34 -1.98 20.32
CA ASP A 223 60.54 -1.16 20.10
C ASP A 223 61.17 -0.71 21.43
N VAL A 224 60.35 -0.45 22.46
CA VAL A 224 60.83 -0.11 23.82
C VAL A 224 61.28 -1.35 24.61
N MET A 225 60.72 -2.53 24.31
CA MET A 225 60.93 -3.77 25.08
C MET A 225 61.46 -4.93 24.22
N PRO A 226 62.78 -4.99 23.95
CA PRO A 226 63.36 -6.05 23.13
C PRO A 226 63.35 -7.44 23.79
N ASN A 227 63.28 -7.52 25.13
CA ASN A 227 63.21 -8.81 25.82
C ASN A 227 61.83 -9.48 25.67
N ASN A 228 61.78 -10.65 25.01
CA ASN A 228 60.54 -11.39 24.71
C ASN A 228 59.71 -11.73 25.95
N ARG A 229 60.36 -12.10 27.07
CA ARG A 229 59.66 -12.48 28.32
C ARG A 229 58.97 -11.26 28.93
N ARG A 230 59.67 -10.12 28.97
CA ARG A 230 59.10 -8.86 29.50
C ARG A 230 58.02 -8.31 28.58
N PHE A 231 58.22 -8.37 27.26
CA PHE A 231 57.22 -7.97 26.28
C PHE A 231 55.94 -8.80 26.43
N GLY A 232 56.04 -10.13 26.44
CA GLY A 232 54.87 -11.00 26.60
C GLY A 232 54.12 -10.79 27.92
N ALA A 233 54.84 -10.53 29.02
CA ALA A 233 54.22 -10.19 30.30
C ALA A 233 53.48 -8.83 30.25
N ALA A 234 54.08 -7.83 29.61
CA ALA A 234 53.46 -6.51 29.45
C ALA A 234 52.22 -6.56 28.54
N VAL A 235 52.27 -7.31 27.43
CA VAL A 235 51.15 -7.49 26.51
C VAL A 235 49.94 -8.11 27.21
N ARG A 236 50.15 -9.20 27.97
CA ARG A 236 49.08 -9.83 28.76
C ARG A 236 48.50 -8.87 29.79
N LYS A 237 49.35 -8.11 30.48
CA LYS A 237 48.91 -7.16 31.52
C LYS A 237 48.15 -5.95 30.95
N GLN A 238 48.58 -5.40 29.81
CA GLN A 238 48.06 -4.14 29.27
C GLN A 238 46.91 -4.33 28.28
N PHE A 239 46.92 -5.43 27.51
CA PHE A 239 45.98 -5.65 26.40
C PHE A 239 45.17 -6.95 26.52
N ASP A 240 45.41 -7.76 27.56
CA ASP A 240 44.73 -9.04 27.81
C ASP A 240 44.84 -10.04 26.64
N LEU A 241 45.96 -10.01 25.92
CA LEU A 241 46.22 -10.92 24.79
C LEU A 241 47.10 -12.09 25.24
N HIS A 242 46.56 -13.30 25.12
CA HIS A 242 47.25 -14.52 25.56
C HIS A 242 47.95 -15.26 24.42
N ASP A 243 47.49 -15.13 23.18
CA ASP A 243 48.08 -15.81 22.01
C ASP A 243 49.30 -15.03 21.47
N PRO A 244 50.54 -15.55 21.60
CA PRO A 244 51.73 -14.89 21.08
C PRO A 244 51.75 -14.79 19.56
N LEU A 245 51.09 -15.71 18.84
CA LEU A 245 51.02 -15.69 17.38
C LEU A 245 50.16 -14.53 16.91
N GLU A 246 48.95 -14.38 17.47
CA GLU A 246 48.07 -13.25 17.13
C GLU A 246 48.74 -11.90 17.42
N VAL A 247 49.45 -11.78 18.54
CA VAL A 247 50.22 -10.58 18.91
C VAL A 247 51.30 -10.26 17.87
N ALA A 248 52.07 -11.27 17.45
CA ALA A 248 53.12 -11.10 16.45
C ALA A 248 52.54 -10.75 15.07
N GLU A 249 51.40 -11.34 14.69
CA GLU A 249 50.68 -11.04 13.46
C GLU A 249 50.18 -9.59 13.45
N MET A 250 49.50 -9.15 14.51
CA MET A 250 49.00 -7.77 14.62
C MET A 250 50.12 -6.75 14.54
N ALA A 251 51.22 -6.95 15.27
CA ALA A 251 52.37 -6.05 15.24
C ALA A 251 53.03 -6.02 13.84
N ARG A 252 53.19 -7.18 13.19
CA ARG A 252 53.79 -7.28 11.85
C ARG A 252 52.92 -6.62 10.78
N VAL A 253 51.62 -6.89 10.80
CA VAL A 253 50.65 -6.31 9.87
C VAL A 253 50.58 -4.79 10.05
N ALA A 254 50.53 -4.30 11.29
CA ALA A 254 50.51 -2.87 11.56
C ALA A 254 51.80 -2.16 11.15
N ARG A 255 52.99 -2.75 11.34
CA ARG A 255 54.25 -2.17 10.84
C ARG A 255 54.26 -2.03 9.32
N ARG A 256 53.63 -2.94 8.59
CA ARG A 256 53.64 -2.95 7.12
C ARG A 256 52.55 -2.06 6.51
N TYR A 257 51.35 -2.07 7.09
CA TYR A 257 50.15 -1.45 6.51
C TYR A 257 49.49 -0.40 7.40
N GLY A 258 50.03 -0.10 8.58
CA GLY A 258 49.42 0.83 9.53
C GLY A 258 49.14 2.20 8.93
N ASP A 259 50.02 2.68 8.07
CA ASP A 259 49.91 3.99 7.41
C ASP A 259 49.28 3.92 6.01
N ARG A 260 48.69 2.76 5.66
CA ARG A 260 48.15 2.45 4.33
C ARG A 260 46.66 2.08 4.37
N PRO A 261 45.77 3.02 4.76
CA PRO A 261 44.33 2.78 4.85
C PRO A 261 43.69 2.38 3.52
N GLU A 262 44.28 2.78 2.39
CA GLU A 262 43.86 2.40 1.05
C GLU A 262 43.95 0.89 0.79
N ILE A 263 44.79 0.17 1.54
CA ILE A 263 44.92 -1.29 1.46
C ILE A 263 44.01 -1.96 2.49
N PHE A 264 44.19 -1.68 3.78
CA PHE A 264 43.55 -2.50 4.81
C PHE A 264 42.04 -2.28 4.96
N ARG A 265 41.48 -1.19 4.41
CA ARG A 265 40.02 -0.98 4.37
C ARG A 265 39.32 -1.78 3.27
N LYS A 266 40.07 -2.29 2.30
CA LYS A 266 39.54 -3.00 1.13
C LYS A 266 39.57 -4.52 1.27
N VAL A 267 40.36 -5.06 2.19
CA VAL A 267 40.54 -6.51 2.37
C VAL A 267 40.30 -6.97 3.80
N GLY A 268 40.02 -8.27 3.98
CA GLY A 268 39.87 -8.86 5.30
C GLY A 268 41.20 -9.06 6.03
N TRP A 269 41.15 -9.16 7.36
CA TRP A 269 42.32 -9.36 8.23
C TRP A 269 43.24 -10.50 7.77
N ARG A 270 42.66 -11.65 7.39
CA ARG A 270 43.43 -12.80 6.92
C ARG A 270 44.32 -12.45 5.73
N VAL A 271 43.79 -11.73 4.73
CA VAL A 271 44.58 -11.31 3.55
C VAL A 271 45.79 -10.49 3.98
N LEU A 272 45.61 -9.55 4.92
CA LEU A 272 46.68 -8.71 5.44
C LEU A 272 47.75 -9.52 6.17
N VAL A 273 47.32 -10.50 6.98
CA VAL A 273 48.24 -11.46 7.64
C VAL A 273 49.04 -12.24 6.60
N GLU A 274 48.39 -12.75 5.56
CA GLU A 274 49.08 -13.54 4.55
C GLU A 274 50.04 -12.68 3.70
N LEU A 275 49.69 -11.43 3.38
CA LEU A 275 50.53 -10.48 2.65
C LEU A 275 51.73 -10.02 3.48
N ALA A 276 51.55 -9.83 4.79
CA ALA A 276 52.62 -9.46 5.70
C ALA A 276 53.50 -10.65 6.12
N SER A 277 53.19 -11.87 5.69
CA SER A 277 53.97 -13.07 5.99
C SER A 277 55.27 -13.10 5.19
N SER A 278 56.36 -13.55 5.82
CA SER A 278 57.65 -13.76 5.15
C SER A 278 57.65 -14.88 4.10
N ALA A 279 56.60 -15.72 4.08
CA ALA A 279 56.40 -16.74 3.06
C ALA A 279 55.93 -16.17 1.71
N THR A 280 55.45 -14.93 1.70
CA THR A 280 55.02 -14.22 0.49
C THR A 280 56.19 -13.34 0.02
N SER A 281 56.70 -13.59 -1.18
CA SER A 281 57.82 -12.80 -1.73
C SER A 281 57.44 -11.34 -1.88
N GLU A 282 58.40 -10.41 -1.73
CA GLU A 282 58.10 -8.98 -1.83
C GLU A 282 57.51 -8.58 -3.19
N ALA A 283 58.02 -9.19 -4.27
CA ALA A 283 57.50 -8.95 -5.62
C ALA A 283 56.01 -9.31 -5.73
N LYS A 284 55.62 -10.49 -5.22
CA LYS A 284 54.22 -10.92 -5.20
C LYS A 284 53.36 -10.10 -4.25
N CYS A 285 53.92 -9.68 -3.12
CA CYS A 285 53.22 -8.80 -2.20
C CYS A 285 52.88 -7.45 -2.88
N ARG A 286 53.85 -6.81 -3.55
CA ARG A 286 53.61 -5.55 -4.31
C ARG A 286 52.58 -5.72 -5.43
N GLU A 287 52.58 -6.86 -6.12
CA GLU A 287 51.58 -7.18 -7.15
C GLU A 287 50.16 -7.23 -6.56
N PHE A 288 49.96 -7.93 -5.45
CA PHE A 288 48.66 -7.97 -4.77
C PHE A 288 48.26 -6.60 -4.19
N GLU A 289 49.21 -5.86 -3.62
CA GLU A 289 48.95 -4.51 -3.10
C GLU A 289 48.48 -3.57 -4.22
N ALA A 290 49.08 -3.63 -5.41
CA ALA A 290 48.67 -2.85 -6.58
C ALA A 290 47.24 -3.22 -7.03
N ARG A 291 46.92 -4.51 -7.07
CA ARG A 291 45.56 -5.01 -7.39
C ARG A 291 44.52 -4.53 -6.39
N ILE A 292 44.83 -4.61 -5.09
CA ILE A 292 43.94 -4.09 -4.03
C ILE A 292 43.77 -2.56 -4.18
N ALA A 293 44.84 -1.83 -4.46
CA ALA A 293 44.78 -0.39 -4.69
C ALA A 293 43.87 -0.05 -5.89
N ALA A 294 43.94 -0.82 -6.96
CA ALA A 294 43.07 -0.72 -8.14
C ALA A 294 41.59 -1.12 -7.87
N GLY A 295 41.29 -1.68 -6.69
CA GLY A 295 39.93 -2.07 -6.30
C GLY A 295 39.58 -3.53 -6.62
N GLU A 296 40.55 -4.35 -7.02
CA GLU A 296 40.32 -5.77 -7.24
C GLU A 296 40.13 -6.53 -5.92
N CYS A 297 39.25 -7.53 -5.95
CA CYS A 297 39.01 -8.43 -4.83
C CYS A 297 40.08 -9.51 -4.75
N VAL A 298 41.05 -9.37 -3.82
CA VAL A 298 42.08 -10.38 -3.53
C VAL A 298 41.67 -11.24 -2.33
N ASN A 299 41.73 -12.57 -2.48
CA ASN A 299 41.39 -13.53 -1.42
C ASN A 299 42.67 -14.09 -0.73
N GLY A 300 42.59 -14.41 0.56
CA GLY A 300 43.71 -14.97 1.32
C GLY A 300 44.19 -16.32 0.74
N ALA A 301 43.27 -17.15 0.24
CA ALA A 301 43.63 -18.40 -0.43
C ALA A 301 44.47 -18.18 -1.70
N GLU A 302 44.22 -17.09 -2.43
CA GLU A 302 45.01 -16.70 -3.60
C GLU A 302 46.42 -16.29 -3.18
N VAL A 303 46.55 -15.47 -2.14
CA VAL A 303 47.86 -15.07 -1.58
C VAL A 303 48.63 -16.29 -1.08
N ILE A 304 47.96 -17.25 -0.43
CA ILE A 304 48.59 -18.49 0.04
C ILE A 304 49.14 -19.33 -1.12
N ARG A 305 48.38 -19.47 -2.21
CA ARG A 305 48.84 -20.23 -3.40
C ARG A 305 50.05 -19.59 -4.09
N ALA A 306 50.19 -18.27 -4.00
CA ALA A 306 51.32 -17.54 -4.57
C ALA A 306 52.59 -17.58 -3.71
N ARG A 307 52.57 -18.25 -2.55
CA ARG A 307 53.73 -18.38 -1.66
C ARG A 307 54.84 -19.19 -2.29
N THR A 308 56.08 -18.82 -1.96
CA THR A 308 57.22 -19.69 -2.27
C THR A 308 57.19 -20.88 -1.30
N PRO A 309 57.33 -22.14 -1.77
CA PRO A 309 57.36 -23.28 -0.88
C PRO A 309 58.46 -23.12 0.17
N ILE A 310 58.10 -23.24 1.44
CA ILE A 310 59.06 -23.23 2.56
C ILE A 310 59.82 -24.56 2.49
N GLY A 311 60.90 -24.59 1.69
CA GLY A 311 61.66 -25.82 1.44
C GLY A 311 62.94 -25.69 0.63
N VAL A 312 63.08 -24.67 -0.23
CA VAL A 312 64.34 -24.48 -0.98
C VAL A 312 65.27 -23.51 -0.23
N ARG A 313 65.76 -23.94 0.94
CA ARG A 313 67.04 -23.41 1.43
C ARG A 313 68.10 -23.89 0.43
N ARG A 314 68.43 -23.07 -0.56
CA ARG A 314 69.70 -23.21 -1.30
C ARG A 314 70.81 -23.21 -0.26
N ARG A 315 71.37 -24.37 0.08
CA ARG A 315 72.68 -24.44 0.75
C ARG A 315 73.68 -23.84 -0.22
N GLY A 316 73.95 -22.55 -0.08
CA GLY A 316 75.08 -21.89 -0.72
C GLY A 316 76.35 -22.60 -0.26
N ARG A 317 76.94 -23.38 -1.17
CA ARG A 317 78.26 -23.98 -1.03
C ARG A 317 79.25 -22.80 -0.98
N PHE A 318 79.69 -22.41 0.20
CA PHE A 318 80.86 -21.55 0.37
C PHE A 318 82.07 -22.30 -0.18
N ASN A 319 82.46 -22.00 -1.41
CA ASN A 319 83.67 -22.51 -2.02
C ASN A 319 84.81 -21.53 -1.68
N LEU A 320 85.32 -21.61 -0.45
CA LEU A 320 86.62 -21.05 -0.10
C LEU A 320 87.67 -22.16 -0.31
N ARG A 321 88.30 -22.16 -1.49
CA ARG A 321 89.69 -22.63 -1.61
C ARG A 321 90.45 -21.63 -2.46
N ALA A 322 91.18 -20.79 -1.74
CA ALA A 322 92.30 -20.01 -2.24
C ALA A 322 93.32 -20.93 -2.92
N LYS A 323 93.80 -20.50 -4.07
CA LYS A 323 95.12 -20.88 -4.58
C LYS A 323 96.15 -20.14 -3.74
N ILE A 324 97.09 -20.88 -3.15
CA ILE A 324 98.34 -20.37 -2.60
C ILE A 324 99.43 -20.96 -3.50
N CYS A 325 100.17 -20.08 -4.17
CA CYS A 325 101.61 -20.22 -4.35
C CYS A 325 102.27 -19.62 -3.12
#